data_AF-A0A1Q6E679-F1
#
_entry.id   AF-A0A1Q6E679-F1
#
_cell.length_a   1.000
_cell.length_b   1.000
_cell.length_c   1.000
_cell.angle_alpha   90.00
_cell.angle_beta   90.00
_cell.angle_gamma   90.00
#
_symmetry.space_group_name_H-M   'P 1'
#
loop_
_entity.id
_entity.type
_entity.pdbx_description
1 polymer ?
#
loop_
_entity_poly.entity_id
_entity_poly.type
_entity_poly.pdbx_seq_one_letter_code
_entity_poly.pdbx_strand_id
1 'polypeptide(L)'
;MKRLFIVLSVFALGLTACDSKTAATGESDAQAADNAKRKTGMKLKNESDSISYAIGADYGRYLRNAKETMGADLNDKVVIKAIREAVEDRSTLTPEEGFAFMQEYFAVRIPERNRKAGEAYLAEVAKQPNVQKTESGLLYEIITPGSDKKATSLKDEVRVKYRGYLRDGRDFDNNYEKPDTARFALNRVVKGWGEGLQLVGEGGKIKLYIPSDLGYGAMGRRGTIIGPNEPLVFEVDVIEVIPAAPAEPAADAAAKK
;
A
#
# COMPACT_ATOMS: atom_id res chain seq x y z
N MET A 1 -60.36 -21.29 5.55
CA MET A 1 -59.63 -22.33 4.78
C MET A 1 -58.31 -21.73 4.33
N LYS A 2 -57.09 -22.20 4.60
CA LYS A 2 -56.53 -23.31 5.39
C LYS A 2 -55.16 -22.80 5.91
N ARG A 3 -54.85 -23.05 7.18
CA ARG A 3 -53.49 -22.89 7.74
C ARG A 3 -52.65 -24.06 7.23
N LEU A 4 -51.50 -23.81 6.62
CA LEU A 4 -50.60 -24.86 6.17
C LEU A 4 -49.45 -25.00 7.18
N PHE A 5 -49.57 -26.01 8.03
CA PHE A 5 -48.47 -26.61 8.79
C PHE A 5 -47.69 -27.50 7.81
N ILE A 6 -46.35 -27.36 7.76
CA ILE A 6 -45.48 -28.40 7.22
C ILE A 6 -44.50 -28.83 8.31
N VAL A 7 -44.48 -30.14 8.49
CA VAL A 7 -43.88 -30.95 9.54
C VAL A 7 -42.43 -31.28 9.18
N LEU A 8 -41.65 -31.46 10.25
CA LEU A 8 -40.36 -32.16 10.37
C LEU A 8 -39.97 -33.09 9.20
N SER A 9 -38.71 -32.97 8.78
CA SER A 9 -37.93 -34.12 8.33
C SER A 9 -36.62 -34.17 9.12
N VAL A 10 -36.54 -35.17 9.99
CA VAL A 10 -35.35 -35.58 10.73
C VAL A 10 -34.44 -36.33 9.76
N PHE A 11 -33.23 -35.84 9.54
CA PHE A 11 -32.14 -36.66 9.03
C PHE A 11 -31.25 -37.05 10.20
N ALA A 12 -31.42 -38.29 10.65
CA ALA A 12 -30.47 -38.97 11.51
C ALA A 12 -29.36 -39.54 10.63
N LEU A 13 -28.10 -39.18 10.91
CA LEU A 13 -26.93 -39.92 10.45
C LEU A 13 -25.73 -39.60 11.36
N GLY A 14 -25.22 -40.66 12.00
CA GLY A 14 -23.82 -40.75 12.44
C GLY A 14 -23.53 -40.37 13.88
N LEU A 15 -23.85 -41.28 14.81
CA LEU A 15 -23.11 -41.37 16.08
C LEU A 15 -21.66 -41.78 15.78
N THR A 16 -20.71 -40.87 15.96
CA THR A 16 -19.31 -41.22 16.21
C THR A 16 -18.96 -40.71 17.59
N ALA A 17 -18.92 -41.63 18.54
CA ALA A 17 -18.39 -41.38 19.87
C ALA A 17 -16.88 -41.15 19.76
N CYS A 18 -16.43 -39.94 20.08
CA CYS A 18 -15.06 -39.70 20.53
C CYS A 18 -15.10 -38.85 21.79
N ASP A 19 -14.66 -39.50 22.88
CA ASP A 19 -14.20 -38.99 24.16
C ASP A 19 -14.15 -37.47 24.34
N SER A 20 -14.93 -36.98 25.31
CA SER A 20 -14.74 -35.70 25.96
C SER A 20 -13.46 -35.73 26.79
N LYS A 21 -12.32 -35.39 26.17
CA LYS A 21 -11.10 -35.02 26.86
C LYS A 21 -10.72 -33.58 26.47
N THR A 22 -11.18 -32.65 27.30
CA THR A 22 -10.63 -31.32 27.59
C THR A 22 -9.63 -30.78 26.55
N ALA A 23 -10.12 -30.12 25.50
CA ALA A 23 -9.35 -29.09 24.82
C ALA A 23 -9.67 -27.75 25.47
N ALA A 24 -9.02 -27.47 26.60
CA ALA A 24 -8.90 -26.11 27.09
C ALA A 24 -8.03 -25.36 26.07
N THR A 25 -8.66 -24.60 25.16
CA THR A 25 -7.93 -23.65 24.32
C THR A 25 -7.41 -22.56 25.24
N GLY A 26 -6.11 -22.62 25.55
CA GLY A 26 -5.40 -21.53 26.22
C GLY A 26 -5.54 -20.27 25.39
N GLU A 27 -6.29 -19.31 25.91
CA GLU A 27 -6.37 -17.96 25.37
C GLU A 27 -4.95 -17.38 25.38
N SER A 28 -4.42 -16.96 24.23
CA SER A 28 -3.09 -16.36 24.19
C SER A 28 -3.06 -15.07 25.00
N ASP A 29 -1.90 -14.70 25.57
CA ASP A 29 -1.77 -13.48 26.38
C ASP A 29 -2.20 -12.21 25.61
N ALA A 30 -2.06 -12.20 24.27
CA ALA A 30 -2.55 -11.14 23.39
C ALA A 30 -4.09 -11.11 23.29
N GLN A 31 -4.73 -12.28 23.27
CA GLN A 31 -6.18 -12.44 23.19
C GLN A 31 -6.84 -12.15 24.54
N ALA A 32 -6.19 -12.52 25.64
CA ALA A 32 -6.58 -12.17 27.00
C ALA A 32 -6.43 -10.67 27.28
N ALA A 33 -5.37 -10.02 26.77
CA ALA A 33 -5.19 -8.57 26.85
C ALA A 33 -6.21 -7.79 26.00
N ASP A 34 -6.55 -8.28 24.80
CA ASP A 34 -7.60 -7.69 23.95
C ASP A 34 -9.00 -7.86 24.59
N ASN A 35 -9.28 -9.03 25.17
CA ASN A 35 -10.51 -9.27 25.93
C ASN A 35 -10.59 -8.48 27.24
N ALA A 36 -9.46 -8.22 27.91
CA ALA A 36 -9.41 -7.34 29.09
C ALA A 36 -9.70 -5.87 28.73
N LYS A 37 -9.22 -5.39 27.57
CA LYS A 37 -9.59 -4.06 27.03
C LYS A 37 -11.06 -3.97 26.64
N ARG A 38 -11.68 -5.05 26.13
CA ARG A 38 -13.13 -5.10 25.86
C ARG A 38 -13.98 -5.06 27.13
N LYS A 39 -13.50 -5.63 28.24
CA LYS A 39 -14.23 -5.69 29.53
C LYS A 39 -14.39 -4.34 30.23
N THR A 40 -13.72 -3.27 29.80
CA THR A 40 -13.88 -1.90 30.32
C THR A 40 -14.81 -1.02 29.46
N GLY A 41 -15.44 -1.61 28.43
CA GLY A 41 -16.33 -0.90 27.51
C GLY A 41 -17.66 -0.46 28.12
N MET A 42 -18.35 0.45 27.42
CA MET A 42 -19.69 0.90 27.75
C MET A 42 -20.65 -0.29 27.90
N LYS A 43 -21.42 -0.32 29.00
CA LYS A 43 -22.51 -1.29 29.16
C LYS A 43 -23.68 -0.91 28.25
N LEU A 44 -23.98 -1.75 27.26
CA LEU A 44 -25.09 -1.59 26.33
C LEU A 44 -26.35 -2.18 26.98
N LYS A 45 -27.37 -1.35 27.26
CA LYS A 45 -28.49 -1.72 28.12
C LYS A 45 -29.67 -2.32 27.35
N ASN A 46 -29.78 -2.02 26.07
CA ASN A 46 -30.90 -2.41 25.23
C ASN A 46 -30.44 -2.58 23.76
N GLU A 47 -31.37 -2.99 22.90
CA GLU A 47 -31.12 -3.19 21.47
C GLU A 47 -30.70 -1.88 20.76
N SER A 48 -31.33 -0.76 21.11
CA SER A 48 -31.01 0.56 20.56
C SER A 48 -29.58 1.00 20.89
N ASP A 49 -29.11 0.78 22.11
CA ASP A 49 -27.72 1.02 22.50
C ASP A 49 -26.77 0.15 21.67
N SER A 50 -27.16 -1.12 21.45
CA SER A 50 -26.33 -2.10 20.75
C SER A 50 -26.15 -1.76 19.27
N ILE A 51 -27.25 -1.44 18.58
CA ILE A 51 -27.18 -1.04 17.16
C ILE A 51 -26.47 0.32 16.99
N SER A 52 -26.70 1.26 17.91
CA SER A 52 -26.03 2.58 17.88
C SER A 52 -24.52 2.44 18.08
N TYR A 53 -24.10 1.59 19.03
CA TYR A 53 -22.69 1.31 19.27
C TYR A 53 -22.03 0.63 18.06
N ALA A 54 -22.71 -0.35 17.45
CA ALA A 54 -22.20 -1.02 16.26
C ALA A 54 -21.95 -0.03 15.11
N ILE A 55 -22.92 0.83 14.80
CA ILE A 55 -22.79 1.88 13.78
C ILE A 55 -21.62 2.82 14.11
N GLY A 56 -21.54 3.31 15.35
CA GLY A 56 -20.45 4.19 15.78
C GLY A 56 -19.07 3.53 15.69
N ALA A 57 -18.97 2.25 16.07
CA ALA A 57 -17.74 1.48 15.95
C ALA A 57 -17.32 1.28 14.48
N ASP A 58 -18.27 1.12 13.56
CA ASP A 58 -18.03 1.01 12.12
C ASP A 58 -17.46 2.32 11.55
N TYR A 59 -18.08 3.46 11.89
CA TYR A 59 -17.52 4.77 11.55
C TYR A 59 -16.14 4.99 12.15
N GLY A 60 -15.91 4.58 13.41
CA GLY A 60 -14.60 4.67 14.05
C GLY A 60 -13.52 3.85 13.32
N ARG A 61 -13.87 2.68 12.78
CA ARG A 61 -12.95 1.90 11.93
C ARG A 61 -12.72 2.57 10.58
N TYR A 62 -13.74 3.13 9.96
CA TYR A 62 -13.60 3.91 8.73
C TYR A 62 -12.64 5.09 8.91
N LEU A 63 -12.78 5.89 9.99
CA LEU A 63 -11.91 7.04 10.24
C LEU A 63 -10.46 6.64 10.49
N ARG A 64 -10.22 5.53 11.19
CA ARG A 64 -8.88 4.96 11.35
C ARG A 64 -8.23 4.65 10.01
N ASN A 65 -8.96 3.93 9.14
CA ASN A 65 -8.46 3.57 7.82
C ASN A 65 -8.28 4.81 6.92
N ALA A 66 -9.16 5.80 7.04
CA ALA A 66 -9.09 7.06 6.30
C ALA A 66 -7.84 7.87 6.68
N LYS A 67 -7.44 7.90 7.96
CA LYS A 67 -6.19 8.50 8.42
C LYS A 67 -4.97 7.84 7.79
N GLU A 68 -4.94 6.52 7.79
CA GLU A 68 -3.83 5.73 7.24
C GLU A 68 -3.69 5.92 5.72
N THR A 69 -4.80 5.99 5.00
CA THR A 69 -4.83 6.03 3.53
C THR A 69 -4.68 7.45 2.98
N MET A 70 -5.34 8.45 3.57
CA MET A 70 -5.31 9.82 3.06
C MET A 70 -4.07 10.62 3.50
N GLY A 71 -3.26 10.08 4.41
CA GLY A 71 -2.08 10.79 4.95
C GLY A 71 -2.44 12.15 5.55
N ALA A 72 -3.70 12.33 5.94
CA ALA A 72 -4.23 13.55 6.49
C ALA A 72 -4.33 13.37 8.00
N ASP A 73 -3.80 14.34 8.75
CA ASP A 73 -4.03 14.44 10.19
C ASP A 73 -5.49 14.85 10.43
N LEU A 74 -6.40 13.89 10.30
CA LEU A 74 -7.82 14.12 10.54
C LEU A 74 -8.03 14.36 12.02
N ASN A 75 -8.65 15.48 12.34
CA ASN A 75 -9.06 15.79 13.71
C ASN A 75 -10.35 15.06 14.05
N ASP A 76 -10.24 13.91 14.74
CA ASP A 76 -11.39 13.07 15.11
C ASP A 76 -12.45 13.84 15.91
N LYS A 77 -12.03 14.80 16.75
CA LYS A 77 -12.98 15.62 17.53
C LYS A 77 -13.84 16.48 16.61
N VAL A 78 -13.26 17.01 15.53
CA VAL A 78 -13.99 17.78 14.51
C VAL A 78 -14.92 16.88 13.72
N VAL A 79 -14.48 15.68 13.34
CA VAL A 79 -15.33 14.72 12.61
C VAL A 79 -16.53 14.30 13.44
N ILE A 80 -16.31 13.90 14.70
CA ILE A 80 -17.40 13.48 15.61
C ILE A 80 -18.36 14.64 15.86
N LYS A 81 -17.84 15.86 16.02
CA LYS A 81 -18.67 17.07 16.12
C LYS A 81 -19.51 17.24 14.85
N ALA A 82 -18.90 17.20 13.67
CA ALA A 82 -19.60 17.37 12.39
C ALA A 82 -20.71 16.34 12.17
N ILE A 83 -20.48 15.06 12.55
CA ILE A 83 -21.53 14.02 12.48
C ILE A 83 -22.73 14.40 13.36
N ARG A 84 -22.48 14.86 14.59
CA ARG A 84 -23.56 15.32 15.48
C ARG A 84 -24.30 16.51 14.90
N GLU A 85 -23.57 17.50 14.37
CA GLU A 85 -24.19 18.68 13.76
C GLU A 85 -25.01 18.34 12.52
N ALA A 86 -24.56 17.39 11.71
CA ALA A 86 -25.30 16.91 10.55
C ALA A 86 -26.60 16.18 10.93
N VAL A 87 -26.59 15.34 11.98
CA VAL A 87 -27.79 14.68 12.50
C VAL A 87 -28.82 15.68 13.05
N GLU A 88 -28.33 16.80 13.58
CA GLU A 88 -29.15 17.88 14.14
C GLU A 88 -29.51 18.96 13.09
N ASP A 89 -29.26 18.71 11.80
CA ASP A 89 -29.49 19.64 10.68
C ASP A 89 -28.89 21.05 10.90
N ARG A 90 -27.74 21.10 11.59
CA ARG A 90 -27.01 22.34 11.90
C ARG A 90 -25.52 22.25 11.57
N SER A 91 -25.18 21.45 10.55
CA SER A 91 -23.81 21.34 10.04
C SER A 91 -23.25 22.71 9.69
N THR A 92 -21.99 22.95 10.07
CA THR A 92 -21.28 24.19 9.74
C THR A 92 -21.06 24.36 8.23
N LEU A 93 -20.86 23.25 7.51
CA LEU A 93 -20.72 23.25 6.04
C LEU A 93 -21.98 22.67 5.41
N THR A 94 -22.43 23.29 4.33
CA THR A 94 -23.41 22.70 3.41
C THR A 94 -22.79 21.50 2.68
N PRO A 95 -23.62 20.57 2.14
CA PRO A 95 -23.12 19.48 1.29
C PRO A 95 -22.27 19.98 0.11
N GLU A 96 -22.65 21.10 -0.50
CA GLU A 96 -21.97 21.70 -1.64
C GLU A 96 -20.61 22.28 -1.25
N GLU A 97 -20.51 23.00 -0.14
CA GLU A 97 -19.24 23.52 0.39
C GLU A 97 -18.30 22.38 0.79
N GLY A 98 -18.84 21.35 1.44
CA GLY A 98 -18.08 20.16 1.79
C GLY A 98 -17.52 19.45 0.55
N PHE A 99 -18.34 19.27 -0.49
CA PHE A 99 -17.91 18.68 -1.75
C PHE A 99 -16.86 19.53 -2.47
N ALA A 100 -17.08 20.85 -2.59
CA ALA A 100 -16.14 21.77 -3.22
C ALA A 100 -14.78 21.78 -2.50
N PHE A 101 -14.79 21.81 -1.16
CA PHE A 101 -13.57 21.72 -0.37
C PHE A 101 -12.82 20.42 -0.62
N MET A 102 -13.52 19.27 -0.62
CA MET A 102 -12.89 17.97 -0.86
C MET A 102 -12.28 17.89 -2.26
N GLN A 103 -12.97 18.41 -3.28
CA GLN A 103 -12.45 18.48 -4.63
C GLN A 103 -11.17 19.32 -4.72
N GLU A 104 -11.17 20.53 -4.15
CA GLU A 104 -9.98 21.39 -4.10
C GLU A 104 -8.84 20.73 -3.30
N TYR A 105 -9.18 20.10 -2.17
CA TYR A 105 -8.21 19.45 -1.30
C TYR A 105 -7.44 18.34 -2.04
N PHE A 106 -8.15 17.45 -2.75
CA PHE A 106 -7.51 16.36 -3.48
C PHE A 106 -6.92 16.77 -4.83
N ALA A 107 -7.54 17.72 -5.54
CA ALA A 107 -7.06 18.12 -6.86
C ALA A 107 -5.89 19.12 -6.81
N VAL A 108 -5.79 19.92 -5.74
CA VAL A 108 -4.81 21.01 -5.66
C VAL A 108 -3.92 20.86 -4.42
N ARG A 109 -4.51 20.79 -3.22
CA ARG A 109 -3.73 20.92 -1.98
C ARG A 109 -2.83 19.72 -1.73
N ILE A 110 -3.31 18.50 -1.96
CA ILE A 110 -2.53 17.27 -1.79
C ILE A 110 -1.39 17.18 -2.82
N PRO A 111 -1.63 17.31 -4.14
CA PRO A 111 -0.55 17.31 -5.14
C PRO A 111 0.54 18.34 -4.85
N GLU A 112 0.17 19.56 -4.45
CA GLU A 112 1.14 20.62 -4.18
C GLU A 112 1.91 20.40 -2.88
N ARG A 113 1.24 19.91 -1.83
CA ARG A 113 1.90 19.51 -0.58
C ARG A 113 2.92 18.41 -0.84
N ASN A 114 2.55 17.38 -1.58
CA ASN A 114 3.43 16.26 -1.89
C ASN A 114 4.60 16.68 -2.76
N ARG A 115 4.37 17.50 -3.79
CA ARG A 115 5.44 18.07 -4.63
C ARG A 115 6.47 18.82 -3.77
N LYS A 116 6.05 19.79 -2.96
CA LYS A 116 6.97 20.55 -2.09
C LYS A 116 7.70 19.66 -1.09
N ALA A 117 6.99 18.75 -0.43
CA ALA A 117 7.59 17.86 0.55
C ALA A 117 8.57 16.87 -0.10
N GLY A 118 8.26 16.40 -1.31
CA GLY A 118 9.11 15.50 -2.09
C GLY A 118 10.37 16.20 -2.59
N GLU A 119 10.26 17.41 -3.12
CA GLU A 119 11.41 18.24 -3.52
C GLU A 119 12.35 18.51 -2.35
N ALA A 120 11.81 18.92 -1.20
CA ALA A 120 12.59 19.15 0.02
C ALA A 120 13.28 17.86 0.49
N TYR A 121 12.55 16.73 0.51
CA TYR A 121 13.10 15.44 0.89
C TYR A 121 14.26 15.01 -0.01
N LEU A 122 14.09 15.06 -1.34
CA LEU A 122 15.13 14.69 -2.29
C LEU A 122 16.33 15.64 -2.24
N ALA A 123 16.12 16.92 -1.98
CA ALA A 123 17.19 17.89 -1.78
C ALA A 123 18.05 17.57 -0.54
N GLU A 124 17.45 17.10 0.55
CA GLU A 124 18.20 16.65 1.73
C GLU A 124 18.90 15.31 1.49
N VAL A 125 18.25 14.36 0.80
CA VAL A 125 18.86 13.08 0.43
C VAL A 125 20.09 13.28 -0.45
N ALA A 126 20.03 14.21 -1.42
CA ALA A 126 21.14 14.51 -2.32
C ALA A 126 22.39 15.05 -1.63
N LYS A 127 22.30 15.51 -0.36
CA LYS A 127 23.45 15.98 0.42
C LYS A 127 24.18 14.86 1.15
N GLN A 128 23.62 13.65 1.17
CA GLN A 128 24.22 12.53 1.88
C GLN A 128 25.49 12.05 1.16
N PRO A 129 26.57 11.68 1.88
CA PRO A 129 27.90 11.47 1.31
C PRO A 129 28.01 10.32 0.29
N ASN A 130 27.11 9.33 0.35
CA ASN A 130 27.11 8.18 -0.56
C ASN A 130 26.02 8.24 -1.64
N VAL A 131 25.23 9.31 -1.65
CA VAL A 131 24.15 9.49 -2.62
C VAL A 131 24.71 10.16 -3.87
N GLN A 132 24.48 9.52 -5.01
CA GLN A 132 24.82 10.03 -6.33
C GLN A 132 23.54 10.46 -7.05
N LYS A 133 23.68 11.37 -8.02
CA LYS A 133 22.59 11.88 -8.84
C LYS A 133 22.88 11.65 -10.31
N THR A 134 21.95 11.04 -11.04
CA THR A 134 22.05 10.89 -12.49
C THR A 134 21.53 12.14 -13.22
N GLU A 135 21.74 12.21 -14.53
CA GLU A 135 21.25 13.30 -15.38
C GLU A 135 19.71 13.40 -15.38
N SER A 136 19.00 12.28 -15.25
CA SER A 136 17.53 12.26 -15.17
C SER A 136 17.00 12.79 -13.84
N GLY A 137 17.88 12.97 -12.86
CA GLY A 137 17.55 13.39 -11.50
C GLY A 137 17.30 12.24 -10.52
N LEU A 138 17.46 10.98 -10.95
CA LEU A 138 17.46 9.84 -10.04
C LEU A 138 18.58 10.00 -9.01
N LEU A 139 18.24 9.83 -7.73
CA LEU A 139 19.21 9.73 -6.66
C LEU A 139 19.38 8.26 -6.28
N TYR A 140 20.60 7.83 -6.02
CA TYR A 140 20.87 6.45 -5.64
C TYR A 140 22.09 6.32 -4.73
N GLU A 141 22.14 5.22 -3.99
CA GLU A 141 23.28 4.79 -3.20
C GLU A 141 23.55 3.31 -3.50
N ILE A 142 24.76 2.99 -3.96
CA ILE A 142 25.20 1.61 -4.08
C ILE A 142 25.66 1.15 -2.69
N ILE A 143 24.88 0.25 -2.07
CA ILE A 143 25.19 -0.30 -0.75
C ILE A 143 26.23 -1.42 -0.89
N THR A 144 26.01 -2.34 -1.84
CA THR A 144 27.02 -3.31 -2.28
C THR A 144 27.05 -3.35 -3.80
N PRO A 145 28.22 -3.25 -4.45
CA PRO A 145 28.28 -3.11 -5.91
C PRO A 145 27.84 -4.36 -6.69
N GLY A 146 27.95 -5.55 -6.09
CA GLY A 146 27.76 -6.82 -6.79
C GLY A 146 28.95 -7.15 -7.71
N SER A 147 28.72 -8.05 -8.67
CA SER A 147 29.69 -8.41 -9.72
C SER A 147 29.66 -7.42 -10.90
N ASP A 148 30.58 -7.57 -11.85
CA ASP A 148 30.58 -6.74 -13.08
C ASP A 148 29.43 -7.08 -14.05
N LYS A 149 28.67 -8.16 -13.80
CA LYS A 149 27.51 -8.54 -14.59
C LYS A 149 26.33 -7.62 -14.27
N LYS A 150 26.17 -6.55 -15.05
CA LYS A 150 25.07 -5.57 -14.96
C LYS A 150 24.06 -5.76 -16.07
N ALA A 151 22.83 -5.31 -15.84
CA ALA A 151 21.89 -5.09 -16.94
C ALA A 151 22.42 -3.95 -17.81
N THR A 152 22.42 -4.15 -19.13
CA THR A 152 22.96 -3.18 -20.11
C THR A 152 21.89 -2.66 -21.05
N SER A 153 20.69 -3.23 -20.97
CA SER A 153 19.54 -2.90 -21.80
C SER A 153 18.29 -2.85 -20.95
N LEU A 154 17.37 -1.92 -21.25
CA LEU A 154 16.04 -1.89 -20.64
C LEU A 154 15.20 -3.13 -21.00
N LYS A 155 15.61 -3.93 -21.99
CA LYS A 155 14.96 -5.21 -22.30
C LYS A 155 15.42 -6.34 -21.39
N ASP A 156 16.53 -6.17 -20.68
CA ASP A 156 17.03 -7.16 -19.74
C ASP A 156 16.04 -7.32 -18.58
N GLU A 157 16.13 -8.48 -17.92
CA GLU A 157 15.34 -8.78 -16.75
C GLU A 157 16.23 -8.93 -15.52
N VAL A 158 15.66 -8.67 -14.36
CA VAL A 158 16.31 -8.85 -13.06
C VAL A 158 15.43 -9.68 -12.15
N ARG A 159 16.09 -10.50 -11.32
CA ARG A 159 15.47 -11.18 -10.18
C ARG A 159 15.88 -10.47 -8.90
N VAL A 160 14.92 -10.08 -8.06
CA VAL A 160 15.17 -9.15 -6.96
C VAL A 160 14.41 -9.49 -5.68
N LYS A 161 14.98 -9.09 -4.55
CA LYS A 161 14.25 -8.78 -3.32
C LYS A 161 14.23 -7.26 -3.15
N TYR A 162 13.13 -6.70 -2.69
CA TYR A 162 12.99 -5.26 -2.55
C TYR A 162 11.94 -4.85 -1.51
N ARG A 163 12.10 -3.62 -1.05
CA ARG A 163 11.13 -2.87 -0.26
C ARG A 163 10.94 -1.50 -0.88
N GLY A 164 9.71 -1.18 -1.24
CA GLY A 164 9.26 0.12 -1.73
C GLY A 164 8.44 0.85 -0.67
N TYR A 165 8.84 2.06 -0.31
CA TYR A 165 8.20 2.87 0.71
C TYR A 165 8.19 4.36 0.34
N LEU A 166 7.24 5.10 0.92
CA LEU A 166 7.14 6.55 0.77
C LEU A 166 8.15 7.27 1.67
N ARG A 167 8.37 8.57 1.44
CA ARG A 167 9.28 9.40 2.27
C ARG A 167 8.97 9.38 3.78
N ASP A 168 7.72 9.08 4.14
CA ASP A 168 7.25 8.97 5.54
C ASP A 168 7.46 7.57 6.15
N GLY A 169 8.06 6.64 5.40
CA GLY A 169 8.38 5.29 5.85
C GLY A 169 7.25 4.26 5.66
N ARG A 170 6.08 4.66 5.15
CA ARG A 170 4.99 3.71 4.86
C ARG A 170 5.32 2.84 3.65
N ASP A 171 5.29 1.52 3.83
CA ASP A 171 5.50 0.54 2.77
C ASP A 171 4.31 0.53 1.80
N PHE A 172 4.60 0.55 0.50
CA PHE A 172 3.59 0.34 -0.55
C PHE A 172 3.78 -0.99 -1.28
N ASP A 173 4.98 -1.58 -1.22
CA ASP A 173 5.28 -2.88 -1.82
C ASP A 173 6.53 -3.48 -1.16
N ASN A 174 6.50 -4.77 -0.81
CA ASN A 174 7.59 -5.46 -0.12
C ASN A 174 7.52 -6.96 -0.42
N ASN A 175 8.64 -7.56 -0.82
CA ASN A 175 8.73 -9.01 -1.06
C ASN A 175 9.79 -9.72 -0.21
N TYR A 176 10.41 -9.05 0.77
CA TYR A 176 11.33 -9.67 1.71
C TYR A 176 10.65 -10.74 2.56
N GLU A 177 9.38 -10.52 2.91
CA GLU A 177 8.58 -11.47 3.70
C GLU A 177 8.09 -12.68 2.90
N LYS A 178 8.19 -12.63 1.57
CA LYS A 178 7.78 -13.73 0.69
C LYS A 178 8.98 -14.66 0.49
N PRO A 179 8.79 -15.99 0.37
CA PRO A 179 9.89 -16.90 0.05
C PRO A 179 10.48 -16.58 -1.33
N ASP A 180 9.63 -16.31 -2.32
CA ASP A 180 10.05 -16.15 -3.71
C ASP A 180 10.60 -14.75 -4.02
N THR A 181 11.57 -14.70 -4.93
CA THR A 181 12.05 -13.47 -5.56
C THR A 181 11.08 -12.98 -6.63
N ALA A 182 11.03 -11.67 -6.89
CA ALA A 182 10.28 -11.12 -8.01
C ALA A 182 11.16 -10.99 -9.26
N ARG A 183 10.58 -11.20 -10.45
CA ARG A 183 11.26 -11.04 -11.75
C ARG A 183 10.62 -9.89 -12.51
N PHE A 184 11.43 -8.96 -13.01
CA PHE A 184 10.96 -7.79 -13.73
C PHE A 184 11.81 -7.52 -14.96
N ALA A 185 11.16 -7.20 -16.09
CA ALA A 185 11.81 -6.57 -17.23
C ALA A 185 11.97 -5.07 -16.96
N LEU A 186 13.16 -4.53 -17.21
CA LEU A 186 13.50 -3.14 -16.85
C LEU A 186 12.68 -2.08 -17.61
N ASN A 187 12.06 -2.45 -18.73
CA ASN A 187 11.15 -1.62 -19.51
C ASN A 187 9.67 -1.71 -19.08
N ARG A 188 9.33 -2.56 -18.10
CA ARG A 188 7.96 -2.74 -17.57
C ARG A 188 7.79 -2.22 -16.15
N VAL A 189 8.80 -1.54 -15.62
CA VAL A 189 8.83 -0.91 -14.30
C VAL A 189 8.87 0.62 -14.45
N VAL A 190 8.75 1.35 -13.35
CA VAL A 190 8.88 2.82 -13.38
C VAL A 190 10.28 3.22 -13.87
N LYS A 191 10.39 4.36 -14.54
CA LYS A 191 11.62 4.78 -15.24
C LYS A 191 12.85 4.78 -14.33
N GLY A 192 12.71 5.29 -13.11
CA GLY A 192 13.81 5.33 -12.14
C GLY A 192 14.29 3.94 -11.70
N TRP A 193 13.42 2.93 -11.73
CA TRP A 193 13.81 1.54 -11.50
C TRP A 193 14.58 0.98 -12.69
N GLY A 194 14.05 1.16 -13.90
CA GLY A 194 14.70 0.70 -15.13
C GLY A 194 16.09 1.29 -15.30
N GLU A 195 16.26 2.58 -14.99
CA GLU A 195 17.56 3.26 -14.97
C GLU A 195 18.45 2.78 -13.81
N GLY A 196 17.94 2.84 -12.58
CA GLY A 196 18.74 2.58 -11.37
C GLY A 196 19.30 1.17 -11.30
N LEU A 197 18.56 0.16 -11.75
CA LEU A 197 19.02 -1.24 -11.68
C LEU A 197 20.10 -1.59 -12.71
N GLN A 198 20.38 -0.71 -13.68
CA GLN A 198 21.55 -0.86 -14.56
C GLN A 198 22.85 -0.38 -13.89
N LEU A 199 22.77 0.32 -12.75
CA LEU A 199 23.92 0.87 -12.05
C LEU A 199 24.61 -0.13 -11.10
N VAL A 200 23.90 -1.19 -10.71
CA VAL A 200 24.36 -2.22 -9.76
C VAL A 200 24.52 -3.58 -10.44
N GLY A 201 25.52 -4.34 -10.00
CA GLY A 201 25.80 -5.68 -10.48
C GLY A 201 24.90 -6.75 -9.88
N GLU A 202 24.87 -7.91 -10.54
CA GLU A 202 24.32 -9.14 -9.97
C GLU A 202 24.98 -9.44 -8.62
N GLY A 203 24.16 -9.78 -7.62
CA GLY A 203 24.55 -9.96 -6.21
C GLY A 203 24.69 -8.66 -5.42
N GLY A 204 24.47 -7.50 -6.05
CA GLY A 204 24.60 -6.19 -5.42
C GLY A 204 23.31 -5.71 -4.75
N LYS A 205 23.45 -4.65 -3.95
CA LYS A 205 22.38 -3.97 -3.25
C LYS A 205 22.42 -2.48 -3.55
N ILE A 206 21.29 -1.92 -3.94
CA ILE A 206 21.15 -0.51 -4.27
C ILE A 206 19.93 0.09 -3.57
N LYS A 207 20.06 1.35 -3.15
CA LYS A 207 18.96 2.18 -2.70
C LYS A 207 18.67 3.25 -3.74
N LEU A 208 17.41 3.38 -4.13
CA LEU A 208 16.94 4.33 -5.12
C LEU A 208 15.99 5.33 -4.45
N TYR A 209 16.18 6.62 -4.71
CA TYR A 209 15.24 7.67 -4.37
C TYR A 209 14.77 8.31 -5.68
N ILE A 210 13.56 7.97 -6.06
CA ILE A 210 13.00 8.19 -7.39
C ILE A 210 12.09 9.43 -7.33
N PRO A 211 12.45 10.54 -8.00
CA PRO A 211 11.54 11.66 -8.18
C PRO A 211 10.22 11.23 -8.83
N SER A 212 9.12 11.91 -8.54
CA SER A 212 7.80 11.52 -9.04
C SER A 212 7.75 11.36 -10.56
N ASP A 213 8.47 12.19 -11.31
CA ASP A 213 8.51 12.15 -12.78
C ASP A 213 9.20 10.90 -13.35
N LEU A 214 10.04 10.25 -12.54
CA LEU A 214 10.64 8.93 -12.83
C LEU A 214 9.85 7.78 -12.19
N GLY A 215 8.81 8.10 -11.41
CA GLY A 215 7.89 7.19 -10.72
C GLY A 215 6.48 7.22 -11.33
N TYR A 216 5.48 7.58 -10.53
CA TYR A 216 4.05 7.63 -10.91
C TYR A 216 3.52 9.05 -11.19
N GLY A 217 4.37 10.07 -11.13
CA GLY A 217 4.09 11.43 -11.56
C GLY A 217 2.98 12.16 -10.82
N ALA A 218 2.40 13.16 -11.48
CA ALA A 218 1.37 14.04 -10.94
C ALA A 218 0.05 13.35 -10.55
N MET A 219 -0.19 12.13 -11.02
CA MET A 219 -1.40 11.37 -10.72
C MET A 219 -1.20 10.34 -9.61
N GLY A 220 0.04 9.97 -9.29
CA GLY A 220 0.33 8.85 -8.40
C GLY A 220 -0.17 7.52 -8.94
N ARG A 221 -0.33 6.52 -8.06
CA ARG A 221 -0.84 5.19 -8.43
C ARG A 221 -2.19 4.93 -7.77
N ARG A 222 -3.24 4.94 -8.60
CA ARG A 222 -4.62 4.69 -8.17
C ARG A 222 -4.75 3.37 -7.39
N GLY A 223 -5.54 3.40 -6.32
CA GLY A 223 -5.79 2.22 -5.47
C GLY A 223 -4.62 1.84 -4.56
N THR A 224 -3.63 2.71 -4.40
CA THR A 224 -2.49 2.49 -3.49
C THR A 224 -2.24 3.74 -2.63
N ILE A 225 -1.34 3.64 -1.66
CA ILE A 225 -0.92 4.78 -0.84
C ILE A 225 -0.06 5.81 -1.60
N ILE A 226 0.37 5.48 -2.82
CA ILE A 226 1.23 6.36 -3.63
C ILE A 226 0.38 7.48 -4.22
N GLY A 227 0.40 8.63 -3.54
CA GLY A 227 -0.29 9.85 -3.94
C GLY A 227 0.35 10.58 -5.12
N PRO A 228 -0.29 11.67 -5.57
CA PRO A 228 0.24 12.54 -6.62
C PRO A 228 1.57 13.17 -6.20
N ASN A 229 2.51 13.30 -7.13
CA ASN A 229 3.84 13.89 -6.92
C ASN A 229 4.65 13.28 -5.77
N GLU A 230 4.36 12.02 -5.39
CA GLU A 230 5.14 11.33 -4.37
C GLU A 230 6.47 10.82 -4.95
N PRO A 231 7.61 11.14 -4.32
CA PRO A 231 8.84 10.41 -4.59
C PRO A 231 8.73 9.00 -4.01
N LEU A 232 9.45 8.06 -4.62
CA LEU A 232 9.49 6.67 -4.18
C LEU A 232 10.87 6.35 -3.63
N VAL A 233 10.93 5.57 -2.56
CA VAL A 233 12.18 5.01 -2.05
C VAL A 233 12.14 3.51 -2.24
N PHE A 234 13.22 2.96 -2.80
CA PHE A 234 13.38 1.52 -2.92
C PHE A 234 14.72 1.08 -2.36
N GLU A 235 14.69 -0.01 -1.61
CA GLU A 235 15.89 -0.80 -1.29
C GLU A 235 15.78 -2.11 -2.07
N VAL A 236 16.79 -2.43 -2.87
CA VAL A 236 16.74 -3.55 -3.82
C VAL A 236 18.01 -4.39 -3.70
N ASP A 237 17.84 -5.68 -3.45
CA ASP A 237 18.89 -6.70 -3.63
C ASP A 237 18.70 -7.35 -5.00
N VAL A 238 19.70 -7.20 -5.87
CA VAL A 238 19.73 -7.81 -7.21
C VAL A 238 20.32 -9.21 -7.10
N ILE A 239 19.48 -10.22 -7.26
CA ILE A 239 19.86 -11.62 -7.12
C ILE A 239 20.45 -12.16 -8.42
N GLU A 240 19.83 -11.81 -9.55
CA GLU A 240 20.22 -12.29 -10.88
C GLU A 240 19.94 -11.24 -11.94
N VAL A 241 20.86 -11.09 -12.90
CA VAL A 241 20.68 -10.35 -14.14
C VAL A 241 20.52 -11.34 -15.29
N ILE A 242 19.43 -11.21 -16.04
CA ILE A 242 19.05 -12.10 -17.14
C ILE A 242 19.01 -11.25 -18.42
N PRO A 243 20.02 -11.35 -19.30
CA PRO A 243 20.04 -10.62 -20.56
C PRO A 243 18.83 -10.96 -21.43
N ALA A 244 18.32 -9.97 -22.15
CA ALA A 244 17.29 -10.22 -23.17
C ALA A 244 17.83 -11.19 -24.24
N ALA A 245 16.99 -12.10 -24.72
CA ALA A 245 17.34 -12.93 -25.87
C ALA A 245 17.71 -12.01 -27.06
N PRO A 246 18.75 -12.34 -27.86
CA PRO A 246 19.04 -11.62 -29.08
C PRO A 246 17.78 -11.52 -29.93
N ALA A 247 17.48 -10.33 -30.45
CA ALA A 247 16.41 -10.20 -31.43
C ALA A 247 16.73 -11.13 -32.59
N GLU A 248 15.85 -12.09 -32.87
CA GLU A 248 15.94 -12.92 -34.06
C GLU A 248 16.01 -11.95 -35.26
N PRO A 249 17.03 -12.04 -36.13
CA PRO A 249 17.15 -11.11 -37.25
C PRO A 249 15.85 -11.21 -38.06
N ALA A 250 15.21 -10.07 -38.27
CA ALA A 250 13.97 -9.99 -39.04
C ALA A 250 14.21 -10.72 -40.36
N ALA A 251 13.53 -11.85 -40.55
CA ALA A 251 13.59 -12.60 -41.79
C ALA A 251 13.22 -11.63 -42.91
N ASP A 252 14.22 -11.37 -43.76
CA ASP A 252 14.16 -10.46 -44.88
C ASP A 252 12.88 -10.77 -45.68
N ALA A 253 11.93 -9.83 -45.68
CA ALA A 253 10.74 -9.89 -46.50
C ALA A 253 11.14 -9.55 -47.95
N ALA A 254 12.01 -10.37 -48.52
CA ALA A 254 12.41 -10.34 -49.91
C ALA A 254 11.82 -11.55 -50.63
N ALA A 255 11.28 -11.28 -51.81
CA ALA A 255 10.80 -12.22 -52.82
C ALA A 255 9.39 -12.83 -52.63
N LYS A 256 8.37 -12.02 -52.92
CA LYS A 256 7.38 -12.36 -53.96
C LYS A 256 7.07 -11.12 -54.79
N LYS A 257 7.78 -10.98 -55.91
CA LYS A 257 7.29 -10.25 -57.09
C LYS A 257 6.66 -11.27 -58.02
#